data_AF-A0A7G8G6Z6-F1
#
_entry.id   AF-A0A7G8G6Z6-F1
#
_cell.length_a   1.000
_cell.length_b   1.000
_cell.length_c   1.000
_cell.angle_alpha   90.00
_cell.angle_beta   90.00
_cell.angle_gamma   90.00
#
_symmetry.space_group_name_H-M   'P 1'
#
loop_
_entity.id
_entity.type
_entity.pdbx_description
1 polymer ?
#
loop_
_entity_poly.entity_id
_entity_poly.type
_entity_poly.pdbx_seq_one_letter_code
_entity_poly.pdbx_strand_id
1 'polypeptide(L)'
;MAFFDSEIVQEEAKHLFGDYQQLMQLGSDYGKFDREGKKKFIDTMEDLMERYRVFMKRFELSEDFQAKLTVEQLRTQLGQFGITPEQMFEQMNQTLERMKSQLEQSEGQ
;
A
#
# COMPACT_ATOMS: atom_id res chain seq x y z
N MET A 1 17.62 15.93 -14.56
CA MET A 1 17.28 15.88 -13.13
C MET A 1 16.75 14.49 -12.87
N ALA A 2 17.40 13.73 -12.00
CA ALA A 2 16.90 12.41 -11.63
C ALA A 2 15.67 12.63 -10.73
N PHE A 3 14.55 12.03 -11.11
CA PHE A 3 13.32 12.00 -10.32
C PHE A 3 13.58 11.44 -8.90
N PHE A 4 14.53 10.53 -8.79
CA PHE A 4 14.97 9.96 -7.51
C PHE A 4 15.98 10.80 -6.72
N ASP A 5 16.64 11.78 -7.33
CA ASP A 5 17.49 12.75 -6.60
C ASP A 5 16.65 13.84 -5.92
N SER A 6 15.34 13.87 -6.17
CA SER A 6 14.42 14.76 -5.46
C SER A 6 14.29 14.30 -4.01
N GLU A 7 14.81 15.11 -3.08
CA GLU A 7 14.64 14.90 -1.64
C GLU A 7 13.16 14.66 -1.27
N ILE A 8 12.25 15.39 -1.93
CA ILE A 8 10.80 15.26 -1.74
C ILE A 8 10.32 13.84 -2.08
N VAL A 9 10.79 13.26 -3.18
CA VAL A 9 10.40 11.89 -3.60
C VAL A 9 11.00 10.85 -2.66
N GLN A 10 12.24 11.05 -2.21
CA GLN A 10 12.88 10.16 -1.24
C GLN A 10 12.20 10.19 0.13
N GLU A 11 11.80 11.37 0.60
CA GLU A 11 11.02 11.53 1.83
C GLU A 11 9.64 10.89 1.68
N GLU A 12 8.91 11.17 0.59
CA GLU A 12 7.60 10.56 0.31
C GLU A 12 7.70 9.02 0.32
N ALA A 13 8.73 8.46 -0.31
CA ALA A 13 8.98 7.01 -0.29
C ALA A 13 9.21 6.49 1.13
N LYS A 14 10.10 7.12 1.91
CA LYS A 14 10.39 6.71 3.30
C LYS A 14 9.15 6.74 4.17
N HIS A 15 8.33 7.79 4.04
CA HIS A 15 7.08 7.91 4.76
C HIS A 15 6.10 6.80 4.36
N LEU A 16 5.91 6.55 3.06
CA LEU A 16 5.03 5.49 2.55
C LEU A 16 5.42 4.11 3.08
N PHE A 17 6.71 3.75 3.00
CA PHE A 17 7.19 2.46 3.50
C PHE A 17 7.11 2.36 5.01
N GLY A 18 7.39 3.44 5.74
CA GLY A 18 7.25 3.49 7.19
C GLY A 18 5.81 3.30 7.65
N ASP A 19 4.88 4.04 7.05
CA ASP A 19 3.44 3.94 7.31
C ASP A 19 2.94 2.51 7.03
N TYR A 20 3.37 1.90 5.91
CA TYR A 20 3.05 0.51 5.57
C TYR A 20 3.54 -0.49 6.62
N GLN A 21 4.80 -0.40 7.04
CA GLN A 21 5.35 -1.32 8.04
C GLN A 21 4.62 -1.20 9.39
N GLN A 22 4.31 0.02 9.82
CA GLN A 22 3.56 0.26 11.05
C GLN A 22 2.15 -0.31 10.96
N LEU A 23 1.45 -0.11 9.83
CA LEU A 23 0.11 -0.67 9.65
C LEU A 23 0.12 -2.20 9.54
N MET A 24 1.11 -2.81 8.89
CA MET A 24 1.23 -4.26 8.86
C MET A 24 1.47 -4.85 10.25
N GLN A 25 2.29 -4.17 11.06
CA GLN A 25 2.49 -4.54 12.46
C GLN A 25 1.19 -4.40 13.26
N LEU A 26 0.48 -3.28 13.11
CA LEU A 26 -0.80 -3.02 13.76
C LEU A 26 -1.88 -4.03 13.32
N GLY A 27 -1.85 -4.44 12.06
CA GLY A 27 -2.78 -5.41 11.48
C GLY A 27 -2.70 -6.80 12.12
N SER A 28 -1.56 -7.16 12.73
CA SER A 28 -1.43 -8.40 13.51
C SER A 28 -2.36 -8.43 14.73
N ASP A 29 -2.71 -7.26 15.27
CA ASP A 29 -3.64 -7.09 16.39
C ASP A 29 -5.07 -6.76 15.94
N TYR A 30 -5.36 -6.72 14.63
CA TYR A 30 -6.67 -6.32 14.08
C TYR A 30 -7.84 -7.10 14.70
N GLY A 31 -7.65 -8.41 14.97
CA GLY A 31 -8.68 -9.24 15.60
C GLY A 31 -9.12 -8.77 16.98
N LYS A 32 -8.24 -8.07 17.71
CA LYS A 32 -8.47 -7.52 19.06
C LYS A 32 -9.08 -6.13 19.05
N PHE A 33 -9.11 -5.45 17.90
CA PHE A 33 -9.68 -4.12 17.81
C PHE A 33 -11.19 -4.15 18.04
N ASP A 34 -11.67 -3.11 18.70
CA ASP A 34 -13.08 -2.80 18.72
C ASP A 34 -13.53 -2.33 17.33
N ARG A 35 -14.84 -2.12 17.19
CA ARG A 35 -15.43 -1.77 15.90
C ARG A 35 -14.85 -0.49 15.30
N GLU A 36 -14.69 0.55 16.12
CA GLU A 36 -14.10 1.81 15.65
C GLU A 36 -12.63 1.66 15.27
N GLY A 37 -11.85 0.90 16.05
CA GLY A 37 -10.46 0.59 15.72
C GLY A 37 -10.32 -0.17 14.41
N LYS A 38 -11.20 -1.17 14.16
CA LYS A 38 -11.24 -1.90 12.89
C LYS A 38 -11.58 -1.00 11.72
N LYS A 39 -12.60 -0.15 11.85
CA LYS A 39 -12.98 0.81 10.82
C LYS A 39 -11.82 1.76 10.50
N LYS A 40 -11.23 2.37 11.52
CA LYS A 40 -10.10 3.28 11.37
C LYS A 40 -8.89 2.61 10.72
N PHE A 41 -8.62 1.35 11.08
CA PHE A 41 -7.55 0.57 10.45
C PHE A 41 -7.79 0.40 8.94
N ILE A 42 -8.99 0.01 8.55
CA ILE A 42 -9.36 -0.15 7.13
C ILE A 42 -9.23 1.20 6.40
N ASP A 43 -9.83 2.27 6.94
CA ASP A 43 -9.78 3.60 6.32
C ASP A 43 -8.33 4.08 6.14
N THR A 44 -7.45 3.83 7.13
CA THR A 44 -6.03 4.20 7.06
C THR A 44 -5.27 3.36 6.04
N MET A 45 -5.60 2.07 5.92
CA MET A 45 -5.02 1.20 4.89
C MET A 45 -5.46 1.60 3.49
N GLU A 46 -6.74 1.99 3.29
CA GLU A 46 -7.24 2.50 2.01
C GLU A 46 -6.50 3.78 1.59
N ASP A 47 -6.33 4.75 2.49
CA ASP A 47 -5.57 5.99 2.23
C ASP A 47 -4.11 5.70 1.83
N LEU A 48 -3.44 4.81 2.57
CA LEU A 48 -2.08 4.41 2.25
C LEU A 48 -1.97 3.78 0.86
N MET A 49 -2.92 2.92 0.49
CA MET A 49 -2.95 2.29 -0.83
C MET A 49 -3.20 3.30 -1.94
N GLU A 50 -4.03 4.31 -1.71
CA GLU A 50 -4.22 5.40 -2.67
C GLU A 50 -2.93 6.20 -2.87
N ARG A 51 -2.26 6.60 -1.79
CA ARG A 51 -0.97 7.32 -1.87
C ARG A 51 0.09 6.49 -2.58
N TYR A 52 0.19 5.19 -2.29
CA TYR A 52 1.13 4.29 -2.96
C TYR A 52 0.79 4.16 -4.46
N ARG A 53 -0.49 4.05 -4.83
CA ARG A 53 -0.90 3.99 -6.24
C ARG A 53 -0.49 5.24 -7.00
N VAL A 54 -0.70 6.42 -6.40
CA VAL A 54 -0.27 7.70 -6.99
C VAL A 54 1.25 7.74 -7.14
N PHE A 55 2.00 7.32 -6.11
CA PHE A 55 3.45 7.22 -6.15
C PHE A 55 3.92 6.30 -7.28
N MET A 56 3.39 5.07 -7.38
CA MET A 56 3.71 4.14 -8.47
C MET A 56 3.39 4.71 -9.85
N LYS A 57 2.27 5.43 -10.01
CA LYS A 57 1.92 6.06 -11.28
C LYS A 57 2.90 7.18 -11.65
N ARG A 58 3.33 8.01 -10.68
CA ARG A 58 4.38 9.03 -10.91
C ARG A 58 5.70 8.38 -11.33
N PHE A 59 6.01 7.23 -10.76
CA PHE A 59 7.18 6.43 -11.10
C PHE A 59 7.13 5.85 -12.51
N GLU A 60 6.01 5.24 -12.90
CA GLU A 60 5.82 4.69 -14.25
C GLU A 60 5.93 5.76 -15.33
N LEU A 61 5.47 6.98 -15.04
CA LEU A 61 5.55 8.13 -15.95
C LEU A 61 6.91 8.84 -15.94
N SER A 62 7.81 8.47 -15.03
CA SER A 62 9.14 9.07 -14.96
C SER A 62 10.03 8.57 -16.09
N GLU A 63 10.69 9.50 -16.77
CA GLU A 63 11.70 9.19 -17.79
C GLU A 63 13.07 8.84 -17.19
N ASP A 64 13.21 8.95 -15.87
CA ASP A 64 14.45 8.66 -15.15
C ASP A 64 14.80 7.17 -15.20
N PHE A 65 15.99 6.88 -15.71
CA PHE A 65 16.55 5.54 -15.79
C PHE A 65 16.66 4.86 -14.42
N GLN A 66 16.98 5.60 -13.35
CA GLN A 66 17.02 5.04 -12.00
C GLN A 66 15.62 4.65 -11.50
N ALA A 67 14.60 5.45 -11.80
CA ALA A 67 13.22 5.12 -11.44
C ALA A 67 12.75 3.82 -12.09
N LYS A 68 13.09 3.63 -13.37
CA LYS A 68 12.81 2.40 -14.09
C LYS A 68 13.53 1.18 -13.49
N LEU A 69 14.80 1.33 -13.08
CA LEU A 69 15.56 0.25 -12.47
C LEU A 69 14.96 -0.19 -11.12
N THR A 70 14.51 0.75 -10.28
CA THR A 70 13.87 0.42 -8.99
C THR A 70 12.55 -0.30 -9.19
N VAL A 71 11.74 0.09 -10.18
CA VAL A 71 10.50 -0.61 -10.52
C VAL A 71 10.80 -2.03 -11.01
N GLU A 72 11.81 -2.19 -11.86
CA GLU A 72 12.21 -3.52 -12.35
C GLU A 72 12.75 -4.42 -11.23
N GLN A 73 13.49 -3.85 -10.27
CA GLN A 73 13.91 -4.60 -9.06
C GLN A 73 12.71 -5.01 -8.20
N LEU A 74 11.77 -4.10 -7.95
CA LEU A 74 10.55 -4.40 -7.20
C LEU A 74 9.74 -5.50 -7.91
N ARG A 75 9.53 -5.37 -9.22
CA ARG A 75 8.87 -6.38 -10.06
C ARG A 75 9.59 -7.72 -10.00
N THR A 76 10.92 -7.72 -10.01
CA THR A 76 11.72 -8.95 -9.90
C THR A 76 11.52 -9.63 -8.55
N GLN A 77 11.55 -8.86 -7.45
CA GLN A 77 11.31 -9.41 -6.10
C GLN A 77 9.90 -9.97 -5.97
N LEU A 78 8.89 -9.23 -6.41
CA LEU A 78 7.49 -9.68 -6.39
C LEU A 78 7.27 -10.88 -7.33
N GLY A 79 7.95 -10.89 -8.47
CA GLY A 79 7.94 -12.01 -9.43
C GLY A 79 8.48 -13.31 -8.85
N GLN A 80 9.41 -13.26 -7.88
CA GLN A 80 9.86 -14.45 -7.13
C GLN A 80 8.73 -15.07 -6.30
N PHE A 81 7.77 -14.25 -5.85
CA PHE A 81 6.55 -14.69 -5.18
C PHE A 81 5.41 -15.00 -6.16
N GLY A 82 5.64 -14.87 -7.48
CA GLY A 82 4.64 -15.14 -8.51
C GLY A 82 3.53 -14.08 -8.60
N ILE A 83 3.77 -12.88 -8.09
CA ILE A 83 2.80 -11.77 -8.09
C ILE A 83 3.38 -10.53 -8.78
N THR A 84 2.53 -9.79 -9.48
CA THR A 84 2.87 -8.46 -9.99
C THR A 84 2.49 -7.38 -8.98
N PRO A 85 3.08 -6.17 -9.05
CA PRO A 85 2.62 -5.03 -8.24
C PRO A 85 1.12 -4.80 -8.37
N GLU A 86 0.58 -4.85 -9.59
CA GLU A 86 -0.87 -4.68 -9.84
C GLU A 86 -1.70 -5.76 -9.15
N GLN A 87 -1.29 -7.03 -9.23
CA GLN A 87 -1.98 -8.12 -8.54
C GLN A 87 -1.93 -7.97 -7.02
N MET A 88 -0.81 -7.48 -6.46
CA MET A 88 -0.71 -7.17 -5.04
C MET A 88 -1.74 -6.10 -4.63
N PHE A 89 -1.90 -5.05 -5.45
CA PHE A 89 -2.91 -4.01 -5.21
C PHE A 89 -4.33 -4.56 -5.25
N GLU A 90 -4.65 -5.35 -6.27
CA GLU A 90 -5.98 -5.95 -6.39
C GLU A 90 -6.29 -6.87 -5.20
N GLN A 91 -5.33 -7.69 -4.76
CA GLN A 91 -5.50 -8.56 -3.60
C GLN A 91 -5.69 -7.76 -2.30
N MET A 92 -4.94 -6.68 -2.10
CA MET A 92 -5.11 -5.81 -0.94
C MET A 92 -6.48 -5.12 -0.95
N ASN A 93 -6.91 -4.55 -2.07
CA ASN A 93 -8.24 -3.93 -2.20
C ASN A 93 -9.35 -4.93 -1.90
N GLN A 94 -9.32 -6.12 -2.51
CA GLN A 94 -10.30 -7.18 -2.24
C GLN A 94 -10.31 -7.62 -0.77
N THR A 95 -9.18 -7.52 -0.09
CA THR A 95 -9.08 -7.86 1.34
C THR A 95 -9.72 -6.77 2.20
N LEU A 96 -9.44 -5.50 1.92
CA LEU A 96 -10.06 -4.36 2.61
C LEU A 96 -11.57 -4.31 2.39
N GLU A 97 -12.05 -4.54 1.17
CA GLU A 97 -13.49 -4.62 0.86
C GLU A 97 -14.19 -5.72 1.67
N ARG A 98 -13.56 -6.90 1.79
CA ARG A 98 -14.10 -8.00 2.62
C ARG A 98 -14.13 -7.63 4.09
N MET A 99 -13.08 -6.99 4.61
CA MET A 99 -13.02 -6.54 6.00
C MET A 99 -14.11 -5.50 6.30
N LYS A 100 -14.36 -4.59 5.37
CA LYS A 100 -15.40 -3.57 5.45
C LYS A 100 -16.80 -4.19 5.44
N SER A 101 -17.06 -5.10 4.49
CA SER A 101 -18.34 -5.80 4.42
C SER A 101 -18.64 -6.60 5.69
N GLN A 102 -17.64 -7.23 6.31
CA GLN A 102 -17.80 -7.92 7.59
C GLN A 102 -18.15 -6.97 8.74
N LEU A 103 -17.58 -5.76 8.75
CA LEU A 103 -17.94 -4.74 9.74
C LEU A 103 -19.38 -4.26 9.55
N GLU A 104 -19.80 -4.01 8.31
CA GLU A 104 -21.17 -3.58 7.98
C GLU A 104 -22.21 -4.66 8.29
N GLN A 105 -21.92 -5.93 8.02
CA GLN A 105 -22.79 -7.06 8.36
C GLN A 105 -22.97 -7.22 9.87
N SER A 106 -21.96 -6.84 10.65
CA SER A 106 -22.04 -6.81 12.12
C SER A 106 -22.94 -5.68 12.66
N GLU A 107 -23.42 -4.76 11.81
CA GLU A 107 -24.37 -3.70 12.18
C GLU A 107 -25.84 -4.11 12.04
N GLY A 108 -26.12 -5.19 11.31
CA GLY A 108 -27.48 -5.60 10.95
C GLY A 108 -28.11 -6.67 11.85
N GLN A 109 -27.50 -6.99 13.00
CA GLN A 109 -27.99 -7.98 13.97
C GLN A 109 -28.32 -7.36 15.32
#